data_AF-A0A6V7KYW4-F1
#
_entry.id   AF-A0A6V7KYW4-F1
#
_cell.length_a   1.000
_cell.length_b   1.000
_cell.length_c   1.000
_cell.angle_alpha   90.00
_cell.angle_beta   90.00
_cell.angle_gamma   90.00
#
_symmetry.space_group_name_H-M   'P 1'
#
loop_
_entity.id
_entity.type
_entity.pdbx_description
1 polymer ?
#
loop_
_entity_poly.entity_id
_entity_poly.type
_entity_poly.pdbx_seq_one_letter_code
_entity_poly.pdbx_strand_id
1 'polypeptide(L)' 'VMKRAQNSETYINAGFLMRMDGSSKILDKPNIIFGGIGPHF' A
#
# COMPACT_ATOMS: atom_id res chain seq x y z
N VAL A 1 0.04 -9.25 0.66
CA VAL A 1 0.41 -10.63 1.07
C VAL A 1 -0.65 -11.59 0.55
N MET A 2 -0.21 -12.66 -0.12
CA MET A 2 -1.08 -13.60 -0.84
C MET A 2 -0.43 -15.00 -0.87
N LYS A 3 -1.24 -16.07 -0.95
CA LYS A 3 -0.74 -17.47 -0.96
C LYS A 3 0.14 -17.81 -2.16
N ARG A 4 -0.12 -17.16 -3.30
CA ARG A 4 0.56 -17.35 -4.57
C ARG A 4 0.80 -15.97 -5.19
N ALA A 5 1.84 -15.82 -6.00
CA ALA A 5 2.24 -14.52 -6.55
C ALA A 5 1.21 -13.89 -7.52
N GLN A 6 0.31 -14.68 -8.12
CA GLN A 6 -0.74 -14.22 -9.05
C GLN A 6 -2.01 -15.08 -8.93
N ASN A 7 -3.15 -14.56 -9.44
CA ASN A 7 -4.47 -15.22 -9.48
C ASN A 7 -4.89 -15.88 -8.15
N SER A 8 -4.66 -15.17 -7.06
CA SER A 8 -5.06 -15.59 -5.72
C SER A 8 -5.69 -14.40 -5.03
N GLU A 9 -6.82 -14.63 -4.35
CA GLU A 9 -7.39 -13.66 -3.45
C GLU A 9 -6.34 -13.20 -2.44
N THR A 10 -6.32 -11.90 -2.19
CA THR A 10 -5.32 -11.26 -1.35
C THR A 10 -5.76 -11.28 0.11
N TYR A 11 -4.86 -11.63 1.02
CA TYR A 11 -5.12 -11.50 2.46
C TYR A 11 -5.05 -10.06 2.92
N ILE A 12 -4.02 -9.35 2.48
CA ILE A 12 -3.83 -7.93 2.77
C ILE A 12 -3.21 -7.28 1.53
N ASN A 13 -3.82 -6.22 1.03
CA ASN A 13 -3.19 -5.32 0.06
C ASN A 13 -2.94 -3.96 0.72
N ALA A 14 -1.96 -3.23 0.18
CA ALA A 14 -1.71 -1.85 0.57
C ALA A 14 -1.28 -1.04 -0.65
N GLY A 15 -1.80 0.17 -0.77
CA GLY A 15 -1.35 1.17 -1.72
C GLY A 15 -0.58 2.27 -1.00
N PHE A 16 0.60 2.62 -1.51
CA PHE A 16 1.45 3.67 -0.96
C PHE A 16 1.57 4.80 -1.98
N LEU A 17 1.18 6.01 -1.59
CA LEU A 17 1.39 7.22 -2.37
C LEU A 17 2.31 8.16 -1.59
N MET A 18 3.50 8.41 -2.16
CA MET A 18 4.51 9.28 -1.56
C MET A 18 4.97 10.31 -2.59
N ARG A 19 5.02 11.58 -2.20
CA ARG A 19 5.61 12.64 -3.02
C ARG A 19 7.07 12.79 -2.66
N MET A 20 7.95 12.68 -3.65
CA MET A 20 9.40 12.74 -3.46
C MET A 20 10.04 13.79 -4.39
N ASP A 21 11.15 14.37 -3.97
CA ASP A 21 12.01 15.18 -4.84
C ASP A 21 13.03 14.34 -5.63
N GLY A 22 13.81 14.99 -6.50
CA GLY A 22 14.88 14.34 -7.27
C GLY A 22 16.07 13.85 -6.42
N SER A 23 16.09 14.15 -5.11
CA SER A 23 17.10 13.70 -4.14
C SER A 23 16.60 12.60 -3.20
N SER A 24 15.44 12.00 -3.51
CA SER A 24 14.78 10.95 -2.74
C SER A 24 14.29 11.37 -1.35
N LYS A 25 14.09 12.68 -1.10
CA LYS A 25 13.41 13.16 0.11
C LYS A 25 11.90 13.14 -0.07
N ILE A 26 11.20 12.71 0.97
CA ILE A 26 9.74 12.80 1.05
C ILE A 26 9.35 14.27 1.30
N LEU A 27 8.51 14.81 0.43
CA LEU A 27 8.09 16.22 0.45
C LEU A 27 6.85 16.45 1.31
N ASP A 28 5.96 15.47 1.39
CA ASP A 28 4.67 15.59 2.09
C ASP A 28 4.34 14.33 2.86
N LYS A 29 3.38 14.44 3.79
CA LYS A 29 2.86 13.27 4.52
C LYS A 29 2.39 12.20 3.53
N PRO A 30 2.95 10.97 3.57
CA PRO A 30 2.54 9.90 2.67
C PRO A 30 1.11 9.46 2.95
N ASN A 31 0.43 8.99 1.90
CA ASN A 31 -0.90 8.39 2.01
C ASN A 31 -0.78 6.88 1.84
N ILE A 32 -1.37 6.12 2.76
CA ILE A 32 -1.33 4.66 2.80
C ILE A 32 -2.75 4.17 2.96
N ILE A 33 -3.18 3.30 2.05
CA ILE A 33 -4.50 2.68 2.07
C ILE A 33 -4.30 1.18 2.19
N PHE A 34 -5.06 0.53 3.08
CA PHE A 34 -5.01 -0.92 3.29
C PHE A 34 -6.34 -1.55 2.89
N GLY A 35 -6.29 -2.76 2.35
CA GLY A 35 -7.47 -3.60 2.12
C GLY A 35 -7.25 -5.01 2.66
N GLY A 36 -8.33 -5.68 3.05
CA GLY A 36 -8.26 -7.02 3.67
C GLY A 36 -7.90 -7.02 5.16
N ILE A 37 -7.83 -5.84 5.82
CA ILE A 37 -7.53 -5.72 7.25
C ILE A 37 -8.78 -5.66 8.15
N GLY A 38 -9.99 -5.70 7.58
CA GLY A 38 -11.29 -5.75 8.27
C GLY A 38 -12.31 -4.77 7.69
N PRO A 39 -13.61 -4.88 8.02
CA PRO A 39 -14.68 -4.06 7.45
C PRO A 39 -14.75 -2.60 7.97
N HIS A 40 -13.86 -2.20 8.88
CA HIS A 40 -13.89 -0.90 9.58
C HIS A 40 -12.66 -0.02 9.29
N PHE A 41 -11.96 -0.28 8.19
CA PHE A 41 -10.80 0.49 7.74
C PHE A 41 -11.06 1.11 6.38
#